data_AF-A0A816CCB0-F1
#
_entry.id   AF-A0A816CCB0-F1
#
_cell.length_a   1.000
_cell.length_b   1.000
_cell.length_c   1.000
_cell.angle_alpha   90.00
_cell.angle_beta   90.00
_cell.angle_gamma   90.00
#
_symmetry.space_group_name_H-M   'P 1'
#
loop_
_entity.id
_entity.type
_entity.pdbx_description
1 polymer ?
#
loop_
_entity_poly.entity_id
_entity_poly.type
_entity_poly.pdbx_seq_one_letter_code
_entity_poly.pdbx_strand_id
1 'polypeptide(L)'
;CLDLFADGDDFSWETIQKNRNIYYQKQLANQINVQMTKLITFLTSSLCTHLNIGQDFHIETSQVVMSLETKSSQSLSNPFTKQIVNGQIQLPSNFDIYLNNSEKISIRSIMKPLAPLGSSSSMFNTNFSRSISFSILDRNQNELSVEKLPNKFIELIIPRDPNMITQPMTLQNVTFMNSTPHQLIFHYHYFNLTALLPISIHWEIQPLNTNVAYLFVYKFDGIPQLNSSLNQIDGWTVFCPSQLTNESIYEYFIDNQHTTSHQYVVSGLRQLNSTEIQYSCSNSSMKNLPITNERFNFTSNYQMRVYTSGCYYLDNNNQWKSDGLVVGLLTNHYQTQCFSNHLTSSLV
;
A
#
# COMPACT_ATOMS: atom_id res chain seq x y z
N CYS A 1 6.98 -29.97 16.82
CA CYS A 1 7.60 -30.19 15.51
C CYS A 1 7.20 -29.04 14.62
N LEU A 2 8.17 -28.19 14.23
CA LEU A 2 7.94 -27.11 13.27
C LEU A 2 7.71 -27.71 11.88
N ASP A 3 6.73 -27.18 11.16
CA ASP A 3 6.52 -27.42 9.73
C ASP A 3 7.71 -26.89 8.92
N LEU A 4 8.74 -27.73 8.82
CA LEU A 4 9.89 -27.61 7.92
C LEU A 4 9.55 -28.12 6.49
N PHE A 5 8.29 -28.51 6.24
CA PHE A 5 7.86 -29.24 5.04
C PHE A 5 6.65 -28.57 4.36
N ALA A 6 6.64 -27.25 4.24
CA ALA A 6 5.65 -26.54 3.44
C ALA A 6 6.22 -26.24 2.04
N ASP A 7 6.50 -27.30 1.30
CA ASP A 7 6.42 -27.39 -0.17
C ASP A 7 6.32 -28.89 -0.45
N GLY A 8 5.10 -29.39 -0.38
CA GLY A 8 4.80 -30.78 -0.75
C GLY A 8 5.02 -30.91 -2.25
N ASP A 9 6.19 -31.44 -2.63
CA ASP A 9 6.42 -32.38 -3.74
C ASP A 9 7.89 -32.42 -4.21
N ASP A 10 8.80 -31.61 -3.64
CA ASP A 10 10.24 -31.68 -3.96
C ASP A 10 11.13 -31.90 -2.72
N PHE A 11 11.59 -33.13 -2.53
CA PHE A 11 12.58 -33.53 -1.51
C PHE A 11 14.02 -33.50 -2.04
N SER A 12 14.32 -32.71 -3.07
CA SER A 12 15.68 -32.57 -3.56
C SER A 12 16.62 -32.02 -2.46
N TRP A 13 17.87 -32.48 -2.47
CA TRP A 13 18.91 -31.95 -1.59
C TRP A 13 19.09 -30.44 -1.73
N GLU A 14 18.86 -29.90 -2.93
CA GLU A 14 18.92 -28.47 -3.21
C GLU A 14 17.84 -27.70 -2.44
N THR A 15 16.60 -28.20 -2.45
CA THR A 15 15.47 -27.62 -1.69
C THR A 15 15.73 -27.67 -0.18
N ILE A 16 16.27 -28.78 0.33
CA ILE A 16 16.65 -28.91 1.76
C ILE A 16 17.75 -27.92 2.15
N GLN A 17 18.81 -27.78 1.34
CA GLN A 17 19.91 -26.84 1.60
C GLN A 17 19.45 -25.38 1.51
N LYS A 18 18.60 -25.05 0.53
CA LYS A 18 18.00 -23.73 0.39
C LYS A 18 17.15 -23.36 1.61
N ASN A 19 16.29 -24.27 2.06
CA ASN A 19 15.46 -24.05 3.25
C ASN A 19 16.29 -23.88 4.52
N ARG A 20 17.37 -24.64 4.66
CA ARG A 20 18.33 -24.50 5.77
C ARG A 20 19.04 -23.14 5.75
N ASN A 21 19.47 -22.67 4.58
CA ASN A 21 20.11 -21.36 4.43
C ASN A 21 19.15 -20.22 4.78
N ILE A 22 17.91 -20.27 4.29
CA ILE A 22 16.86 -19.30 4.60
C ILE A 22 16.61 -19.24 6.13
N TYR A 23 16.56 -20.39 6.80
CA TYR A 23 16.38 -20.46 8.24
C TYR A 23 17.49 -19.72 9.01
N TYR A 24 18.77 -19.98 8.68
CA TYR A 24 19.88 -19.32 9.36
C TYR A 24 19.98 -17.82 9.03
N GLN A 25 19.68 -17.43 7.79
CA GLN A 25 19.59 -16.02 7.41
C GLN A 25 18.51 -15.29 8.23
N LYS A 26 17.35 -15.92 8.42
CA LYS A 26 16.27 -15.39 9.27
C LYS A 26 16.70 -15.24 10.73
N GLN A 27 17.39 -16.22 11.30
CA GLN A 27 17.92 -16.13 12.67
C GLN A 27 18.92 -15.00 12.84
N LEU A 28 19.86 -14.86 11.89
CA LEU A 28 20.85 -13.77 11.90
C LEU A 28 20.18 -12.40 11.75
N ALA A 29 19.24 -12.25 10.82
CA ALA A 29 18.49 -11.01 10.63
C ALA A 29 17.73 -10.59 11.90
N ASN A 30 17.10 -11.54 12.59
CA ASN A 30 16.43 -11.30 13.86
C ASN A 30 17.42 -10.84 14.95
N GLN A 31 18.58 -11.48 15.07
CA GLN A 31 19.61 -11.07 16.01
C GLN A 31 20.12 -9.66 15.74
N ILE A 32 20.38 -9.32 14.48
CA ILE A 32 20.79 -7.97 14.06
C ILE A 32 19.70 -6.96 14.43
N ASN A 33 18.42 -7.25 14.13
CA ASN A 33 17.32 -6.36 14.46
C ASN A 33 17.21 -6.12 15.98
N VAL A 34 17.38 -7.17 16.81
CA VAL A 34 17.39 -7.04 18.28
C VAL A 34 18.53 -6.14 18.76
N GLN A 35 19.74 -6.33 18.24
CA GLN A 35 20.89 -5.50 18.61
C GLN A 35 20.71 -4.04 18.17
N MET A 36 20.20 -3.82 16.96
CA MET A 36 19.89 -2.48 16.45
C MET A 36 18.84 -1.78 17.32
N THR A 37 17.77 -2.47 17.72
CA THR A 37 16.75 -1.91 18.61
C THR A 37 17.34 -1.52 19.97
N LYS A 38 18.24 -2.33 20.55
CA LYS A 38 18.95 -1.98 21.79
C LYS A 38 19.80 -0.73 21.62
N LEU A 39 20.57 -0.64 20.54
CA LEU A 39 21.43 0.51 20.25
C LEU A 39 20.62 1.78 20.04
N ILE A 40 19.53 1.72 19.26
CA ILE A 40 18.59 2.83 19.07
C ILE A 40 17.99 3.27 20.40
N THR A 41 17.59 2.32 21.26
CA THR A 41 17.01 2.63 22.58
C THR A 41 18.03 3.33 23.47
N PHE A 42 19.28 2.85 23.51
CA PHE A 42 20.36 3.47 24.27
C PHE A 42 20.75 4.87 23.76
N LEU A 43 20.78 5.05 22.44
CA LEU A 43 20.99 6.37 21.84
C LEU A 43 19.84 7.32 22.16
N THR A 44 18.59 6.84 22.04
CA THR A 44 17.40 7.61 22.37
C THR A 44 17.46 8.06 23.83
N SER A 45 17.77 7.15 24.76
CA SER A 45 17.82 7.46 26.19
C SER A 45 18.88 8.50 26.51
N SER A 46 20.07 8.37 25.91
CA SER A 46 21.19 9.29 26.12
C SER A 46 20.92 10.67 25.51
N LEU A 47 20.27 10.73 24.35
CA LEU A 47 19.95 12.01 23.70
C LEU A 47 18.78 12.72 24.40
N CYS A 48 17.74 11.98 24.81
CA CYS A 48 16.58 12.54 25.52
C CYS A 48 16.97 13.26 26.83
N THR A 49 18.02 12.81 27.52
CA THR A 49 18.52 13.48 28.74
C THR A 49 19.22 14.81 28.46
N HIS A 50 19.73 15.00 27.24
CA HIS A 50 20.49 16.20 26.87
C HIS A 50 19.70 17.19 26.00
N LEU A 51 18.60 16.76 25.39
CA LEU A 51 17.75 17.65 24.58
C LEU A 51 16.81 18.49 25.46
N ASN A 52 16.77 19.80 25.24
CA ASN A 52 15.79 20.73 25.81
C ASN A 52 14.57 20.89 24.89
N ILE A 53 13.45 21.36 25.45
CA ILE A 53 12.22 21.62 24.68
C ILE A 53 12.53 22.50 23.47
N GLY A 54 12.06 22.09 22.29
CA GLY A 54 12.28 22.77 21.02
C GLY A 54 13.57 22.35 20.31
N GLN A 55 14.42 21.52 20.92
CA GLN A 55 15.58 20.94 20.26
C GLN A 55 15.24 19.63 19.57
N ASP A 56 15.90 19.41 18.44
CA ASP A 56 15.89 18.19 17.67
C ASP A 56 17.31 17.65 17.45
N PHE A 57 17.38 16.36 17.16
CA PHE A 57 18.58 15.65 16.80
C PHE A 57 18.30 14.73 15.63
N HIS A 58 19.27 14.63 14.73
CA HIS A 58 19.17 13.82 13.53
C HIS A 58 20.38 12.89 13.42
N ILE A 59 20.12 11.61 13.17
CA ILE A 59 21.12 10.60 12.86
C ILE A 59 20.81 10.07 11.47
N GLU A 60 21.77 10.22 10.56
CA GLU A 60 21.68 9.65 9.23
C GLU A 60 22.82 8.66 9.03
N THR A 61 22.47 7.43 8.73
CA THR A 61 23.41 6.36 8.36
C THR A 61 22.85 5.62 7.15
N SER A 62 23.68 4.78 6.52
CA SER A 62 23.22 3.94 5.40
C SER A 62 22.16 2.91 5.80
N GLN A 63 22.01 2.60 7.09
CA GLN A 63 21.11 1.56 7.60
C GLN A 63 19.90 2.10 8.35
N VAL A 64 20.02 3.31 8.90
CA VAL A 64 18.99 3.93 9.74
C VAL A 64 19.07 5.44 9.59
N VAL A 65 17.91 6.05 9.35
CA VAL A 65 17.71 7.48 9.54
C VAL A 65 16.79 7.65 10.74
N MET A 66 17.18 8.47 11.71
CA MET A 66 16.43 8.70 12.94
C MET A 66 16.35 10.20 13.22
N SER A 67 15.16 10.66 13.59
CA SER A 67 14.96 12.00 14.16
C SER A 67 14.38 11.87 15.56
N LEU A 68 14.92 12.64 16.48
CA LEU A 68 14.46 12.75 17.85
C LEU A 68 14.23 14.22 18.17
N GLU A 69 13.03 14.58 18.59
CA GLU A 69 12.65 15.96 18.88
C GLU A 69 11.96 16.02 20.24
N THR A 70 12.25 17.04 21.05
CA THR A 70 11.53 17.20 22.32
C THR A 70 10.61 18.40 22.27
N LYS A 71 9.37 18.20 22.71
CA LYS A 71 8.30 19.20 22.62
C LYS A 71 7.55 19.33 23.93
N SER A 72 6.83 20.44 24.06
CA SER A 72 5.78 20.54 25.07
C SER A 72 4.59 19.66 24.69
N SER A 73 3.99 18.98 25.65
CA SER A 73 2.78 18.17 25.46
C SER A 73 1.64 18.96 24.79
N GLN A 74 1.51 20.24 25.13
CA GLN A 74 0.47 21.14 24.62
C GLN A 74 0.64 21.44 23.11
N SER A 75 1.83 21.24 22.56
CA SER A 75 2.16 21.58 21.16
C SER A 75 1.72 20.52 20.13
N LEU A 76 1.21 19.37 20.58
CA LEU A 76 0.65 18.32 19.71
C LEU A 76 -0.83 18.54 19.33
N SER A 77 -1.44 19.62 19.81
CA SER A 77 -2.87 19.94 19.57
C SER A 77 -3.20 20.32 18.12
N ASN A 78 -2.20 20.69 17.32
CA ASN A 78 -2.32 20.97 15.89
C ASN A 78 -1.88 19.77 15.06
N PRO A 79 -2.33 19.64 13.78
CA PRO A 79 -1.84 18.58 12.90
C PRO A 79 -0.32 18.62 12.86
N PHE A 80 0.29 17.58 13.41
CA PHE A 80 1.73 17.45 13.50
C PHE A 80 2.21 16.68 12.28
N THR A 81 3.05 17.33 11.48
CA THR A 81 3.68 16.72 10.31
C THR A 81 5.17 16.56 10.56
N LYS A 82 5.66 15.33 10.46
CA LYS A 82 7.10 15.02 10.50
C LYS A 82 7.52 14.45 9.17
N GLN A 83 8.47 15.13 8.52
CA GLN A 83 9.20 14.58 7.40
C GLN A 83 10.43 13.82 7.91
N ILE A 84 10.67 12.64 7.36
CA ILE A 84 11.89 11.85 7.58
C ILE A 84 12.38 11.33 6.24
N VAL A 85 13.44 11.94 5.72
CA VAL A 85 13.90 11.74 4.34
C VAL A 85 12.75 12.08 3.36
N ASN A 86 12.25 11.09 2.61
CA ASN A 86 11.14 11.24 1.67
C ASN A 86 9.82 10.66 2.23
N GLY A 87 9.82 10.24 3.49
CA GLY A 87 8.63 9.76 4.18
C GLY A 87 8.00 10.86 5.03
N GLN A 88 6.69 10.77 5.20
CA GLN A 88 5.90 11.74 5.95
C GLN A 88 5.04 11.01 6.98
N ILE A 89 4.94 11.57 8.17
CA ILE A 89 4.01 11.15 9.22
C ILE A 89 3.16 12.36 9.56
N GLN A 90 1.85 12.21 9.51
CA GLN A 90 0.89 13.26 9.78
C GLN A 90 -0.12 12.78 10.81
N LEU A 91 -0.11 13.42 11.98
CA LEU A 91 -1.11 13.20 13.01
C LEU A 91 -2.38 14.02 12.70
N PRO A 92 -3.57 13.46 12.96
CA PRO A 92 -4.83 14.17 12.77
C PRO A 92 -4.94 15.37 13.72
N SER A 93 -5.77 16.35 13.37
CA SER A 93 -6.09 17.45 14.28
C SER A 93 -6.80 16.95 15.54
N ASN A 94 -6.59 17.62 16.67
CA ASN A 94 -7.12 17.21 17.98
C ASN A 94 -6.66 15.79 18.38
N PHE A 95 -5.37 15.49 18.20
CA PHE A 95 -4.74 14.26 18.66
C PHE A 95 -4.58 14.31 20.19
N ASP A 96 -5.60 13.85 20.90
CA ASP A 96 -5.60 13.81 22.36
C ASP A 96 -4.85 12.56 22.82
N ILE A 97 -3.56 12.73 23.11
CA ILE A 97 -2.84 11.75 23.93
C ILE A 97 -3.21 12.07 25.38
N TYR A 98 -3.62 11.06 26.14
CA TYR A 98 -3.70 11.16 27.60
C TYR A 98 -2.28 11.36 28.18
N LEU A 99 -1.77 12.58 28.06
CA LEU A 99 -0.50 13.00 28.61
C LEU A 99 -0.78 13.33 30.07
N ASN A 100 -0.49 12.38 30.96
CA ASN A 100 -0.48 12.63 32.41
C ASN A 100 0.53 13.76 32.71
N ASN A 101 0.11 15.02 32.63
CA ASN A 101 0.84 16.23 33.03
C ASN A 101 2.33 16.30 32.62
N SER A 102 2.77 15.59 31.58
CA SER A 102 4.17 15.65 31.16
C SER A 102 4.41 16.96 30.43
N GLU A 103 5.12 17.89 31.05
CA GLU A 103 5.51 19.17 30.42
C GLU A 103 6.38 18.94 29.17
N LYS A 104 7.12 17.84 29.13
CA LYS A 104 8.04 17.46 28.04
C LYS A 104 7.71 16.06 27.53
N ILE A 105 7.62 15.94 26.22
CA ILE A 105 7.54 14.69 25.48
C ILE A 105 8.70 14.59 24.49
N SER A 106 9.07 13.38 24.10
CA SER A 106 10.03 13.16 23.01
C SER A 106 9.35 12.43 21.86
N ILE A 107 9.52 12.94 20.66
CA ILE A 107 8.99 12.37 19.43
C ILE A 107 10.15 11.74 18.68
N ARG A 108 10.06 10.43 18.43
CA ARG A 108 11.08 9.67 17.72
C ARG A 108 10.48 9.09 16.44
N SER A 109 11.05 9.49 15.31
CA SER A 109 10.80 8.86 14.02
C SER A 109 12.05 8.15 13.52
N ILE A 110 11.87 6.98 12.91
CA ILE A 110 12.96 6.18 12.35
C ILE A 110 12.52 5.66 10.99
N MET A 111 13.40 5.75 10.00
CA MET A 111 13.23 5.10 8.72
C MET A 111 14.38 4.10 8.52
N LYS A 112 14.04 2.87 8.13
CA LYS A 112 15.01 1.85 7.74
C LYS A 112 14.85 1.57 6.24
N PRO A 113 15.96 1.39 5.49
CA PRO A 113 15.92 1.21 4.06
C PRO A 113 15.24 -0.10 3.64
N LEU A 114 15.23 -1.11 4.52
CA LEU A 114 14.53 -2.37 4.33
C LEU A 114 13.67 -2.68 5.55
N ALA A 115 12.47 -3.18 5.29
CA ALA A 115 11.59 -3.72 6.30
C ALA A 115 12.28 -4.84 7.10
N PRO A 116 12.09 -4.91 8.44
CA PRO A 116 12.62 -6.00 9.24
C PRO A 116 12.03 -7.34 8.77
N LEU A 117 12.82 -8.39 8.87
CA LEU A 117 12.38 -9.72 8.45
C LEU A 117 11.35 -10.25 9.47
N GLY A 118 10.08 -10.27 9.08
CA GLY A 118 8.99 -10.78 9.92
C GLY A 118 9.09 -12.29 10.15
N SER A 119 8.45 -12.75 11.22
CA SER A 119 8.34 -14.17 11.51
C SER A 119 7.31 -14.88 10.61
N SER A 120 6.40 -14.15 9.95
CA SER A 120 5.39 -14.71 9.06
C SER A 120 6.01 -15.38 7.81
N SER A 121 5.32 -16.40 7.29
CA SER A 121 5.64 -17.07 6.03
C SER A 121 5.43 -16.18 4.80
N SER A 122 4.81 -15.00 4.96
CA SER A 122 4.52 -14.03 3.92
C SER A 122 5.75 -13.20 3.54
N MET A 123 6.81 -13.84 3.03
CA MET A 123 8.03 -13.16 2.56
C MET A 123 7.79 -12.22 1.37
N PHE A 124 6.66 -12.32 0.67
CA PHE A 124 6.49 -11.69 -0.63
C PHE A 124 6.12 -10.19 -0.59
N ASN A 125 5.57 -9.69 0.51
CA ASN A 125 4.88 -8.38 0.49
C ASN A 125 5.71 -7.20 1.03
N THR A 126 6.91 -7.41 1.56
CA THR A 126 7.72 -6.36 2.22
C THR A 126 9.12 -6.15 1.62
N ASN A 127 9.51 -6.91 0.60
CA ASN A 127 10.90 -6.98 0.11
C ASN A 127 11.41 -5.70 -0.59
N PHE A 128 10.51 -4.79 -0.97
CA PHE A 128 10.84 -3.55 -1.69
C PHE A 128 10.30 -2.30 -0.99
N SER A 129 9.98 -2.45 0.29
CA SER A 129 9.43 -1.37 1.10
C SER A 129 10.43 -0.98 2.19
N ARG A 130 10.58 0.33 2.36
CA ARG A 130 11.23 0.89 3.55
C ARG A 130 10.29 0.73 4.73
N SER A 131 10.83 0.64 5.94
CA SER A 131 9.98 0.71 7.14
C SER A 131 10.09 2.09 7.77
N ILE A 132 8.95 2.61 8.23
CA ILE A 132 8.88 3.80 9.06
C ILE A 132 8.41 3.41 10.47
N SER A 133 8.98 4.01 11.50
CA SER A 133 8.47 3.89 12.86
C SER A 133 8.26 5.27 13.44
N PHE A 134 7.20 5.41 14.22
CA PHE A 134 6.88 6.63 14.92
C PHE A 134 6.49 6.31 16.36
N SER A 135 7.14 6.97 17.31
CA SER A 135 6.96 6.73 18.74
C SER A 135 6.96 8.06 19.49
N ILE A 136 6.09 8.15 20.49
CA ILE A 136 6.01 9.29 21.40
C ILE A 136 6.39 8.76 22.78
N LEU A 137 7.38 9.38 23.39
CA LEU A 137 7.99 8.95 24.64
C LEU A 137 7.64 9.93 25.75
N ASP A 138 7.26 9.41 26.90
CA ASP A 138 7.08 10.20 28.12
C ASP A 138 8.43 10.67 28.71
N ARG A 139 8.39 11.39 29.83
CA ARG A 139 9.60 11.85 30.54
C ARG A 139 10.50 10.69 31.02
N ASN A 140 9.90 9.53 31.28
CA ASN A 140 10.56 8.32 31.72
C ASN A 140 11.02 7.44 30.54
N GLN A 141 10.87 7.93 29.30
CA GLN A 141 11.22 7.25 28.05
C GLN A 141 10.36 6.01 27.76
N ASN A 142 9.19 5.90 28.38
CA ASN A 142 8.21 4.88 28.04
C ASN A 142 7.44 5.33 26.79
N GLU A 143 7.19 4.39 25.87
CA GLU A 143 6.33 4.64 24.73
C GLU A 143 4.88 4.85 25.20
N LEU A 144 4.31 5.98 24.79
CA LEU A 144 2.90 6.28 25.01
C LEU A 144 2.07 5.49 23.99
N SER A 145 1.28 4.55 24.49
CA SER A 145 0.32 3.83 23.66
C SER A 145 -0.79 4.77 23.23
N VAL A 146 -1.00 4.90 21.93
CA VAL A 146 -2.21 5.51 21.37
C VAL A 146 -3.08 4.36 20.89
N GLU A 147 -4.06 4.01 21.74
CA GLU A 147 -5.03 2.99 21.42
C GLU A 147 -6.09 3.53 20.46
N LYS A 148 -6.50 2.65 19.54
CA LYS A 148 -7.50 2.81 18.47
C LYS A 148 -8.27 4.12 18.53
N LEU A 149 -7.86 5.08 17.72
CA LEU A 149 -8.56 6.34 17.54
C LEU A 149 -9.83 6.09 16.70
N PRO A 150 -11.04 6.18 17.28
CA PRO A 150 -12.25 6.03 16.49
C PRO A 150 -12.36 7.24 15.57
N ASN A 151 -12.47 6.99 14.26
CA ASN A 151 -12.64 7.99 13.20
C ASN A 151 -11.49 9.01 13.08
N LYS A 152 -10.29 8.72 13.60
CA LYS A 152 -9.09 9.52 13.32
C LYS A 152 -7.97 8.59 12.85
N PHE A 153 -7.29 9.00 11.78
CA PHE A 153 -6.20 8.25 11.21
C PHE A 153 -4.91 9.06 11.27
N ILE A 154 -3.82 8.37 11.60
CA ILE A 154 -2.46 8.81 11.38
C ILE A 154 -2.15 8.49 9.93
N GLU A 155 -1.84 9.52 9.15
CA GLU A 155 -1.45 9.37 7.76
C GLU A 155 0.07 9.22 7.65
N LEU A 156 0.49 8.25 6.86
CA LEU A 156 1.89 7.87 6.68
C LEU A 156 2.15 7.77 5.18
N ILE A 157 3.18 8.48 4.71
CA ILE A 157 3.71 8.31 3.36
C ILE A 157 5.04 7.57 3.49
N ILE A 158 5.09 6.35 2.99
CA ILE A 158 6.24 5.45 3.08
C ILE A 158 6.88 5.35 1.69
N PRO A 159 8.08 5.90 1.48
CA PRO A 159 8.75 5.77 0.19
C PRO A 159 9.15 4.31 -0.07
N ARG A 160 9.03 3.85 -1.32
CA ARG A 160 9.51 2.54 -1.74
C ARG A 160 11.04 2.52 -1.83
N ASP A 161 11.62 1.34 -1.93
CA ASP A 161 13.04 1.20 -2.21
C ASP A 161 13.37 1.88 -3.56
N PRO A 162 14.32 2.84 -3.62
CA PRO A 162 14.70 3.49 -4.87
C PRO A 162 15.31 2.53 -5.91
N ASN A 163 15.74 1.34 -5.48
CA ASN A 163 16.23 0.29 -6.37
C ASN A 163 15.10 -0.61 -6.88
N MET A 164 13.84 -0.38 -6.47
CA MET A 164 12.70 -1.13 -6.98
C MET A 164 12.51 -0.82 -8.46
N ILE A 165 12.66 -1.84 -9.31
CA ILE A 165 12.40 -1.71 -10.75
C ILE A 165 10.90 -1.79 -10.98
N THR A 166 10.31 -0.68 -11.41
CA THR A 166 8.91 -0.66 -11.83
C THR A 166 8.75 -1.47 -13.12
N GLN A 167 7.85 -2.45 -13.09
CA GLN A 167 7.55 -3.23 -14.29
C GLN A 167 6.96 -2.32 -15.39
N PRO A 168 7.35 -2.50 -16.66
CA PRO A 168 6.77 -1.76 -17.76
C PRO A 168 5.30 -2.17 -17.99
N MET A 169 4.52 -1.28 -18.60
CA MET A 169 3.15 -1.63 -18.99
C MET A 169 3.15 -2.69 -20.10
N THR A 170 2.18 -3.61 -20.05
CA THR A 170 2.02 -4.68 -21.05
C THR A 170 1.03 -4.23 -22.12
N LEU A 171 1.41 -4.34 -23.39
CA LEU A 171 0.54 -4.04 -24.52
C LEU A 171 -0.59 -5.08 -24.66
N GLN A 172 -1.82 -4.59 -24.76
CA GLN A 172 -3.02 -5.39 -24.97
C GLN A 172 -3.49 -5.27 -26.43
N ASN A 173 -3.33 -6.36 -27.19
CA ASN A 173 -3.67 -6.41 -28.61
C ASN A 173 -5.15 -6.78 -28.81
N VAL A 174 -6.02 -5.77 -28.71
CA VAL A 174 -7.48 -5.95 -28.69
C VAL A 174 -8.19 -5.57 -29.99
N THR A 175 -7.50 -4.87 -30.90
CA THR A 175 -8.08 -4.43 -32.18
C THR A 175 -8.31 -5.57 -33.17
N PHE A 176 -7.33 -6.48 -33.36
CA PHE A 176 -7.44 -7.60 -34.32
C PHE A 176 -6.58 -8.81 -33.92
N MET A 177 -7.13 -10.02 -34.04
CA MET A 177 -6.34 -11.26 -34.21
C MET A 177 -6.72 -11.86 -35.56
N ASN A 178 -5.71 -12.15 -36.39
CA ASN A 178 -5.86 -12.86 -37.67
C ASN A 178 -7.00 -12.34 -38.57
N SER A 179 -7.09 -11.01 -38.71
CA SER A 179 -8.06 -10.33 -39.60
C SER A 179 -9.54 -10.42 -39.20
N THR A 180 -9.86 -10.94 -38.00
CA THR A 180 -11.22 -10.88 -37.44
C THR A 180 -11.29 -9.85 -36.30
N PRO A 181 -12.26 -8.93 -36.31
CA PRO A 181 -12.48 -8.00 -35.20
C PRO A 181 -12.86 -8.76 -33.92
N HIS A 182 -12.23 -8.41 -32.80
CA HIS A 182 -12.63 -8.92 -31.49
C HIS A 182 -13.96 -8.27 -31.07
N GLN A 183 -15.07 -8.95 -31.37
CA GLN A 183 -16.37 -8.57 -30.81
C GLN A 183 -16.46 -9.05 -29.36
N LEU A 184 -15.89 -8.27 -28.45
CA LEU A 184 -15.92 -8.56 -27.02
C LEU A 184 -16.87 -7.59 -26.31
N ILE A 185 -17.56 -8.09 -25.28
CA ILE A 185 -18.29 -7.23 -24.35
C ILE A 185 -17.27 -6.57 -23.42
N PHE A 186 -16.28 -7.33 -22.95
CA PHE A 186 -15.11 -6.83 -22.24
C PHE A 186 -13.88 -7.62 -22.64
N HIS A 187 -12.73 -6.95 -22.59
CA HIS A 187 -11.44 -7.62 -22.47
C HIS A 187 -11.14 -7.83 -20.99
N TYR A 188 -11.19 -9.09 -20.55
CA TYR A 188 -11.04 -9.45 -19.14
C TYR A 188 -9.58 -9.66 -18.74
N HIS A 189 -9.27 -9.27 -17.51
CA HIS A 189 -7.99 -9.49 -16.84
C HIS A 189 -8.24 -10.17 -15.51
N TYR A 190 -7.47 -11.21 -15.23
CA TYR A 190 -7.59 -12.02 -14.04
C TYR A 190 -6.42 -11.74 -13.12
N PHE A 191 -6.71 -11.47 -11.85
CA PHE A 191 -5.69 -11.18 -10.85
C PHE A 191 -5.91 -12.01 -9.60
N ASN A 192 -4.89 -12.75 -9.18
CA ASN A 192 -4.94 -13.63 -8.02
C ASN A 192 -4.64 -12.83 -6.74
N LEU A 193 -5.51 -12.96 -5.73
CA LEU A 193 -5.45 -12.32 -4.43
C LEU A 193 -5.09 -13.28 -3.30
N THR A 194 -4.61 -14.49 -3.57
CA THR A 194 -4.17 -15.47 -2.56
C THR A 194 -2.91 -15.02 -1.82
N ALA A 195 -2.99 -13.88 -1.14
CA ALA A 195 -1.99 -13.35 -0.23
C ALA A 195 -2.42 -13.63 1.21
N LEU A 196 -1.46 -13.93 2.07
CA LEU A 196 -1.70 -14.16 3.50
C LEU A 196 -2.17 -12.90 4.24
N LEU A 197 -1.88 -11.72 3.68
CA LEU A 197 -2.26 -10.42 4.24
C LEU A 197 -3.06 -9.63 3.21
N PRO A 198 -4.02 -8.79 3.64
CA PRO A 198 -4.80 -7.94 2.76
C PRO A 198 -3.93 -6.98 1.94
N ILE A 199 -4.24 -6.85 0.65
CA ILE A 199 -3.51 -6.00 -0.31
C ILE A 199 -4.48 -5.09 -1.05
N SER A 200 -4.07 -3.87 -1.31
CA SER A 200 -4.74 -3.00 -2.30
C SER A 200 -4.30 -3.36 -3.72
N ILE A 201 -5.10 -2.96 -4.71
CA ILE A 201 -4.84 -3.21 -6.13
C ILE A 201 -4.93 -1.89 -6.88
N HIS A 202 -3.96 -1.68 -7.77
CA HIS A 202 -3.82 -0.49 -8.59
C HIS A 202 -3.82 -0.88 -10.05
N TRP A 203 -4.68 -0.25 -10.83
CA TRP A 203 -4.74 -0.39 -12.27
C TRP A 203 -4.28 0.90 -12.92
N GLU A 204 -3.36 0.76 -13.87
CA GLU A 204 -2.93 1.82 -14.75
C GLU A 204 -3.16 1.41 -16.19
N ILE A 205 -3.86 2.26 -16.94
CA ILE A 205 -4.25 2.00 -18.32
C ILE A 205 -3.83 3.19 -19.18
N GLN A 206 -2.95 2.94 -20.14
CA GLN A 206 -2.50 3.93 -21.10
C GLN A 206 -3.13 3.64 -22.47
N PRO A 207 -4.11 4.45 -22.94
CA PRO A 207 -4.63 4.30 -24.29
C PRO A 207 -3.56 4.65 -25.33
N LEU A 208 -3.51 3.91 -26.45
CA LEU A 208 -2.71 4.35 -27.61
C LEU A 208 -3.40 5.46 -28.41
N ASN A 209 -4.70 5.65 -28.23
CA ASN A 209 -5.46 6.79 -28.75
C ASN A 209 -6.13 7.53 -27.59
N THR A 210 -5.64 8.71 -27.24
CA THR A 210 -6.13 9.49 -26.09
C THR A 210 -7.57 10.01 -26.24
N ASN A 211 -8.17 9.91 -27.43
CA ASN A 211 -9.54 10.34 -27.67
C ASN A 211 -10.60 9.28 -27.36
N VAL A 212 -10.20 8.05 -26.99
CA VAL A 212 -11.17 7.00 -26.62
C VAL A 212 -11.46 7.01 -25.12
N ALA A 213 -12.69 6.62 -24.79
CA ALA A 213 -13.10 6.38 -23.41
C ALA A 213 -13.31 4.89 -23.17
N TYR A 214 -13.21 4.48 -21.91
CA TYR A 214 -13.43 3.10 -21.51
C TYR A 214 -14.43 2.99 -20.37
N LEU A 215 -15.21 1.90 -20.37
CA LEU A 215 -15.88 1.39 -19.19
C LEU A 215 -14.97 0.34 -18.55
N PHE A 216 -14.66 0.55 -17.27
CA PHE A 216 -13.98 -0.41 -16.42
C PHE A 216 -14.97 -0.98 -15.41
N VAL A 217 -14.98 -2.31 -15.28
CA VAL A 217 -15.78 -3.03 -14.28
C VAL A 217 -14.91 -4.06 -13.59
N TYR A 218 -15.25 -4.43 -12.36
CA TYR A 218 -14.64 -5.58 -11.71
C TYR A 218 -15.62 -6.36 -10.86
N LYS A 219 -15.25 -7.62 -10.60
CA LYS A 219 -15.93 -8.52 -9.67
C LYS A 219 -14.91 -9.40 -8.95
N PHE A 220 -15.10 -9.58 -7.65
CA PHE A 220 -14.37 -10.55 -6.84
C PHE A 220 -14.99 -11.94 -6.98
N ASP A 221 -14.13 -12.96 -7.01
CA ASP A 221 -14.50 -14.37 -7.04
C ASP A 221 -15.55 -14.74 -8.12
N GLY A 222 -15.56 -13.98 -9.22
CA GLY A 222 -16.51 -14.13 -10.32
C GLY A 222 -16.17 -13.24 -11.51
N ILE A 223 -16.84 -13.46 -12.64
CA ILE A 223 -16.66 -12.65 -13.85
C ILE A 223 -17.76 -11.59 -13.87
N PRO A 224 -17.44 -10.28 -14.02
CA PRO A 224 -18.45 -9.23 -14.05
C PRO A 224 -19.35 -9.37 -15.28
N GLN A 225 -20.66 -9.20 -15.08
CA GLN A 225 -21.65 -9.27 -16.17
C GLN A 225 -22.49 -7.98 -16.23
N LEU A 226 -22.57 -7.36 -17.41
CA LEU A 226 -23.51 -6.27 -17.69
C LEU A 226 -24.90 -6.85 -17.96
N ASN A 227 -25.59 -7.30 -16.90
CA ASN A 227 -27.02 -7.56 -16.98
C ASN A 227 -27.80 -6.39 -16.36
N SER A 228 -29.14 -6.46 -16.39
CA SER A 228 -30.00 -5.41 -15.84
C SER A 228 -29.91 -5.25 -14.31
N SER A 229 -29.19 -6.13 -13.60
CA SER A 229 -29.00 -6.08 -12.16
C SER A 229 -27.56 -5.70 -11.80
N LEU A 230 -27.39 -4.61 -11.07
CA LEU A 230 -26.08 -4.17 -10.55
C LEU A 230 -25.40 -5.20 -9.63
N ASN A 231 -26.11 -6.24 -9.18
CA ASN A 231 -25.57 -7.26 -8.27
C ASN A 231 -24.47 -8.14 -8.91
N GLN A 232 -24.29 -8.09 -10.22
CA GLN A 232 -23.25 -8.85 -10.93
C GLN A 232 -21.94 -8.08 -11.09
N ILE A 233 -21.80 -6.90 -10.48
CA ILE A 233 -20.60 -6.06 -10.55
C ILE A 233 -20.34 -5.51 -9.15
N ASP A 234 -19.10 -5.60 -8.68
CA ASP A 234 -18.76 -5.11 -7.33
C ASP A 234 -18.31 -3.65 -7.38
N GLY A 235 -17.72 -3.22 -8.50
CA GLY A 235 -17.48 -1.81 -8.77
C GLY A 235 -17.17 -1.52 -10.23
N TRP A 236 -17.29 -0.25 -10.60
CA TRP A 236 -17.09 0.20 -11.97
C TRP A 236 -16.70 1.68 -12.02
N THR A 237 -16.12 2.10 -13.14
CA THR A 237 -15.89 3.51 -13.47
C THR A 237 -15.87 3.70 -14.98
N VAL A 238 -16.07 4.93 -15.43
CA VAL A 238 -15.84 5.33 -16.82
C VAL A 238 -14.60 6.20 -16.85
N PHE A 239 -13.65 5.82 -17.70
CA PHE A 239 -12.45 6.58 -18.02
C PHE A 239 -12.70 7.46 -19.23
N CYS A 240 -12.87 8.75 -18.99
CA CYS A 240 -13.07 9.75 -20.02
C CYS A 240 -11.75 10.41 -20.40
N PRO A 241 -11.53 10.81 -21.67
CA PRO A 241 -10.31 11.50 -22.11
C PRO A 241 -9.86 12.68 -21.23
N SER A 242 -10.81 13.40 -20.63
CA SER A 242 -10.53 14.51 -19.71
C SER A 242 -9.93 14.11 -18.37
N GLN A 243 -9.94 12.83 -18.01
CA GLN A 243 -9.41 12.28 -16.76
C GLN A 243 -8.00 11.70 -16.91
N LEU A 244 -7.42 11.74 -18.12
CA LEU A 244 -6.04 11.33 -18.33
C LEU A 244 -5.11 12.18 -17.46
N THR A 245 -4.18 11.51 -16.77
CA THR A 245 -3.10 12.20 -16.06
C THR A 245 -2.17 12.89 -17.05
N ASN A 246 -1.22 13.69 -16.55
CA ASN A 246 -0.19 14.32 -17.38
C ASN A 246 0.65 13.29 -18.17
N GLU A 247 0.71 12.04 -17.70
CA GLU A 247 1.39 10.93 -18.35
C GLU A 247 0.49 10.16 -19.34
N SER A 248 -0.72 10.66 -19.59
CA SER A 248 -1.74 10.00 -20.42
C SER A 248 -2.14 8.62 -19.90
N ILE A 249 -2.27 8.48 -18.58
CA ILE A 249 -2.65 7.23 -17.90
C ILE A 249 -3.99 7.44 -17.21
N TYR A 250 -4.83 6.41 -17.22
CA TYR A 250 -5.98 6.27 -16.33
C TYR A 250 -5.61 5.42 -15.13
N GLU A 251 -6.05 5.84 -13.95
CA GLU A 251 -5.77 5.15 -12.69
C GLU A 251 -7.07 4.69 -12.03
N TYR A 252 -7.04 3.48 -11.46
CA TYR A 252 -8.11 2.99 -10.60
C TYR A 252 -7.53 2.23 -9.42
N PHE A 253 -8.12 2.44 -8.26
CA PHE A 253 -7.62 1.96 -6.99
C PHE A 253 -8.72 1.25 -6.22
N ILE A 254 -8.37 0.12 -5.63
CA ILE A 254 -9.16 -0.56 -4.62
C ILE A 254 -8.28 -0.76 -3.39
N ASP A 255 -8.74 -0.29 -2.24
CA ASP A 255 -8.02 -0.46 -0.98
C ASP A 255 -7.99 -1.92 -0.50
N ASN A 256 -7.17 -2.17 0.52
CA ASN A 256 -7.00 -3.50 1.11
C ASN A 256 -8.21 -3.98 1.93
N GLN A 257 -9.17 -3.13 2.29
CA GLN A 257 -10.37 -3.56 3.00
C GLN A 257 -11.31 -4.32 2.05
N HIS A 258 -11.45 -3.83 0.83
CA HIS A 258 -12.30 -4.44 -0.19
C HIS A 258 -11.80 -5.77 -0.73
N THR A 259 -10.49 -6.02 -0.70
CA THR A 259 -9.89 -7.27 -1.19
C THR A 259 -9.81 -8.36 -0.13
N THR A 260 -10.07 -8.00 1.13
CA THR A 260 -10.02 -8.95 2.25
C THR A 260 -11.02 -10.07 2.01
N SER A 261 -10.61 -11.32 2.26
CA SER A 261 -11.42 -12.55 2.10
C SER A 261 -11.72 -13.01 0.66
N HIS A 262 -11.21 -12.32 -0.35
CA HIS A 262 -11.36 -12.73 -1.75
C HIS A 262 -10.12 -13.48 -2.26
N GLN A 263 -10.33 -14.42 -3.19
CA GLN A 263 -9.25 -15.22 -3.76
C GLN A 263 -8.75 -14.65 -5.08
N TYR A 264 -9.60 -14.02 -5.85
CA TYR A 264 -9.21 -13.36 -7.10
C TYR A 264 -10.17 -12.21 -7.44
N VAL A 265 -9.72 -11.32 -8.32
CA VAL A 265 -10.55 -10.31 -8.95
C VAL A 265 -10.47 -10.46 -10.48
N VAL A 266 -11.62 -10.32 -11.13
CA VAL A 266 -11.71 -10.23 -12.58
C VAL A 266 -12.15 -8.81 -12.93
N SER A 267 -11.28 -8.10 -13.64
CA SER A 267 -11.60 -6.77 -14.19
C SER A 267 -11.85 -6.85 -15.69
N GLY A 268 -12.84 -6.13 -16.19
CA GLY A 268 -13.16 -6.02 -17.61
C GLY A 268 -12.99 -4.59 -18.09
N LEU A 269 -12.32 -4.41 -19.23
CA LEU A 269 -12.26 -3.13 -19.93
C LEU A 269 -13.06 -3.22 -21.23
N ARG A 270 -13.85 -2.19 -21.53
CA ARG A 270 -14.59 -2.05 -22.79
C ARG A 270 -14.42 -0.64 -23.32
N GLN A 271 -14.18 -0.49 -24.61
CA GLN A 271 -14.22 0.83 -25.25
C GLN A 271 -15.67 1.31 -25.44
N LEU A 272 -15.93 2.58 -25.13
CA LEU A 272 -17.22 3.22 -25.32
C LEU A 272 -17.38 3.75 -26.75
N ASN A 273 -18.61 3.73 -27.26
CA ASN A 273 -18.97 4.36 -28.52
C ASN A 273 -19.18 5.89 -28.38
N SER A 274 -19.30 6.62 -29.49
CA SER A 274 -19.42 8.09 -29.46
C SER A 274 -20.64 8.60 -28.67
N THR A 275 -21.78 7.91 -28.74
CA THR A 275 -22.99 8.25 -27.99
C THR A 275 -22.82 8.00 -26.50
N GLU A 276 -22.20 6.87 -26.13
CA GLU A 276 -21.86 6.51 -24.74
C GLU A 276 -20.86 7.50 -24.13
N ILE A 277 -19.87 7.94 -24.91
CA ILE A 277 -18.92 8.99 -24.53
C ILE A 277 -19.65 10.30 -24.27
N GLN A 278 -20.48 10.75 -25.22
CA GLN A 278 -21.22 12.01 -25.07
C GLN A 278 -22.13 11.98 -23.83
N TYR A 279 -22.77 10.85 -23.55
CA TYR A 279 -23.63 10.72 -22.37
C TYR A 279 -22.82 10.67 -21.07
N SER A 280 -21.81 9.80 -21.00
CA SER A 280 -21.11 9.47 -19.75
C SER A 280 -20.01 10.47 -19.38
N CYS A 281 -19.40 11.13 -20.38
CA CYS A 281 -18.29 12.05 -20.17
C CYS A 281 -18.69 13.53 -20.16
N SER A 282 -19.86 13.89 -20.70
CA SER A 282 -20.33 15.29 -20.71
C SER A 282 -21.29 15.63 -19.59
N ASN A 283 -21.99 14.65 -19.00
CA ASN A 283 -23.01 14.88 -17.97
C ASN A 283 -22.56 14.35 -16.60
N SER A 284 -21.84 15.19 -15.84
CA SER A 284 -21.25 14.82 -14.54
C SER A 284 -22.27 14.39 -13.47
N SER A 285 -23.56 14.69 -13.67
CA SER A 285 -24.66 14.43 -12.74
C SER A 285 -25.39 13.09 -12.94
N MET A 286 -25.15 12.37 -14.04
CA MET A 286 -25.76 11.06 -14.32
C MET A 286 -24.74 10.03 -14.78
N LYS A 287 -23.84 9.64 -13.86
CA LYS A 287 -23.01 8.43 -14.04
C LYS A 287 -23.87 7.20 -13.75
N ASN A 288 -24.84 6.91 -14.60
CA ASN A 288 -25.42 5.57 -14.63
C ASN A 288 -24.45 4.67 -15.40
N LEU A 289 -24.28 3.43 -14.93
CA LEU A 289 -23.53 2.42 -15.66
C LEU A 289 -24.10 2.35 -17.08
N PRO A 290 -23.29 2.47 -18.16
CA PRO A 290 -23.79 2.27 -19.50
C PRO A 290 -24.12 0.78 -19.67
N ILE A 291 -25.38 0.42 -19.34
CA ILE A 291 -25.90 -0.93 -19.46
C ILE A 291 -26.28 -1.15 -20.92
N THR A 292 -25.28 -1.41 -21.76
CA THR A 292 -25.51 -2.00 -23.08
C THR A 292 -24.79 -3.34 -23.10
N ASN A 293 -25.51 -4.45 -23.27
CA ASN A 293 -24.89 -5.78 -23.41
C ASN A 293 -24.39 -6.03 -24.85
N GLU A 294 -24.11 -4.94 -25.56
CA GLU A 294 -23.69 -4.96 -26.96
C GLU A 294 -22.19 -5.18 -27.05
N ARG A 295 -21.78 -6.05 -27.96
CA ARG A 295 -20.36 -6.26 -28.26
C ARG A 295 -19.83 -5.03 -28.97
N PHE A 296 -18.64 -4.57 -28.59
CA PHE A 296 -18.00 -3.42 -29.22
C PHE A 296 -16.59 -3.78 -29.69
N ASN A 297 -16.22 -3.30 -30.87
CA ASN A 297 -14.88 -3.49 -31.40
C ASN A 297 -13.97 -2.38 -30.87
N PHE A 298 -12.89 -2.76 -30.22
CA PHE A 298 -11.84 -1.81 -29.89
C PHE A 298 -11.28 -1.20 -31.19
N THR A 299 -11.22 0.12 -31.25
CA THR A 299 -10.61 0.86 -32.37
C THR A 299 -9.14 1.17 -32.13
N SER A 300 -8.67 1.00 -30.88
CA SER A 300 -7.28 1.19 -30.49
C SER A 300 -6.85 0.16 -29.45
N ASN A 301 -5.57 -0.20 -29.47
CA ASN A 301 -4.96 -0.99 -28.41
C ASN A 301 -4.65 -0.08 -27.20
N TYR A 302 -4.30 -0.69 -26.07
CA TYR A 302 -3.88 0.02 -24.87
C TYR A 302 -2.76 -0.74 -24.17
N GLN A 303 -2.01 -0.05 -23.31
CA GLN A 303 -1.07 -0.69 -22.40
C GLN A 303 -1.67 -0.69 -21.00
N MET A 304 -1.33 -1.71 -20.23
CA MET A 304 -1.88 -1.90 -18.89
C MET A 304 -0.81 -2.39 -17.93
N ARG A 305 -0.86 -1.89 -16.71
CA ARG A 305 -0.07 -2.37 -15.58
C ARG A 305 -0.98 -2.52 -14.37
N VAL A 306 -0.79 -3.61 -13.65
CA VAL A 306 -1.45 -3.88 -12.38
C VAL A 306 -0.39 -4.15 -11.33
N TYR A 307 -0.52 -3.52 -10.18
CA TYR A 307 0.39 -3.74 -9.06
C TYR A 307 -0.38 -3.69 -7.75
N THR A 308 0.23 -4.25 -6.71
CA THR A 308 -0.35 -4.31 -5.38
C THR A 308 0.51 -3.56 -4.38
N SER A 309 -0.12 -3.17 -3.30
CA SER A 309 0.54 -2.59 -2.13
C SER A 309 -0.22 -2.97 -0.88
N GLY A 310 0.45 -2.99 0.26
CA GLY A 310 -0.19 -3.19 1.55
C GLY A 310 0.45 -2.29 2.59
N CYS A 311 -0.27 -2.08 3.68
CA CYS A 311 0.21 -1.39 4.86
C CYS A 311 0.23 -2.41 5.99
N TYR A 312 1.40 -2.64 6.56
CA TYR A 312 1.58 -3.64 7.61
C TYR A 312 2.36 -3.08 8.79
N TYR A 313 2.06 -3.56 9.99
CA TYR A 313 2.87 -3.30 11.16
C TYR A 313 3.42 -4.59 11.77
N LEU A 314 4.56 -4.48 12.43
CA LEU A 314 5.17 -5.59 13.14
C LEU A 314 4.65 -5.63 14.58
N ASP A 315 3.99 -6.72 14.97
CA ASP A 315 3.48 -6.88 16.34
C ASP A 315 4.59 -7.31 17.33
N ASN A 316 4.23 -7.40 18.61
CA ASN A 316 5.15 -7.82 19.69
C ASN A 316 5.67 -9.26 19.53
N ASN A 317 5.01 -10.08 18.71
CA ASN A 317 5.43 -11.45 18.38
C ASN A 317 6.27 -11.50 17.10
N ASN A 318 6.71 -10.34 16.58
CA ASN A 318 7.40 -10.19 15.29
C ASN A 318 6.57 -10.73 14.11
N GLN A 319 5.25 -10.65 14.16
CA GLN A 319 4.37 -11.01 13.04
C GLN A 319 3.89 -9.76 12.32
N TRP A 320 3.89 -9.80 10.99
CA TRP A 320 3.25 -8.76 10.19
C TRP A 320 1.73 -8.86 10.34
N LYS A 321 1.12 -7.71 10.65
CA LYS A 321 -0.31 -7.54 10.84
C LYS A 321 -0.81 -6.37 10.01
N SER A 322 -2.11 -6.33 9.73
CA SER A 322 -2.77 -5.31 8.91
C SER A 322 -3.98 -4.68 9.61
N ASP A 323 -4.32 -5.13 10.82
CA ASP A 323 -5.49 -4.63 11.51
C ASP A 323 -5.33 -3.15 11.88
N GLY A 324 -6.37 -2.37 11.60
CA GLY A 324 -6.35 -0.92 11.79
C GLY A 324 -5.57 -0.14 10.73
N LEU A 325 -5.05 -0.80 9.68
CA LEU A 325 -4.33 -0.18 8.58
C LEU A 325 -5.13 -0.20 7.26
N VAL A 326 -5.13 0.93 6.56
CA VAL A 326 -5.77 1.08 5.25
C VAL A 326 -4.79 1.73 4.28
N VAL A 327 -4.67 1.18 3.07
CA VAL A 327 -3.89 1.79 1.99
C VAL A 327 -4.67 2.96 1.41
N GLY A 328 -3.99 4.09 1.20
CA GLY A 328 -4.56 5.29 0.63
C GLY A 328 -4.39 5.40 -0.88
N LEU A 329 -5.23 6.26 -1.48
CA LEU A 329 -5.36 6.46 -2.93
C LEU A 329 -4.15 7.19 -3.56
N LEU A 330 -3.31 7.86 -2.75
CA LEU A 330 -2.08 8.51 -3.22
C LEU A 330 -0.90 7.53 -3.36
N THR A 331 -1.13 6.24 -3.14
CA THR A 331 -0.12 5.21 -3.35
C THR A 331 0.22 5.07 -4.83
N ASN A 332 1.51 5.01 -5.14
CA ASN A 332 2.04 4.87 -6.49
C ASN A 332 3.36 4.07 -6.49
N HIS A 333 4.10 4.08 -7.59
CA HIS A 333 5.38 3.36 -7.73
C HIS A 333 6.51 3.88 -6.86
N TYR A 334 6.40 5.10 -6.33
CA TYR A 334 7.44 5.75 -5.53
C TYR A 334 7.15 5.69 -4.03
N GLN A 335 5.87 5.61 -3.64
CA GLN A 335 5.46 5.66 -2.24
C GLN A 335 4.14 4.94 -2.00
N THR A 336 3.95 4.49 -0.77
CA THR A 336 2.70 3.93 -0.26
C THR A 336 2.11 4.88 0.77
N GLN A 337 0.84 5.24 0.61
CA GLN A 337 0.08 5.98 1.61
C GLN A 337 -0.61 4.98 2.53
N CYS A 338 -0.42 5.13 3.83
CA CYS A 338 -1.03 4.29 4.86
C CYS A 338 -1.78 5.15 5.86
N PHE A 339 -3.01 4.74 6.18
CA PHE A 339 -3.80 5.29 7.27
C PHE A 339 -3.81 4.28 8.41
N SER A 340 -3.34 4.71 9.58
CA SER A 340 -3.34 3.89 10.80
C SER A 340 -4.28 4.46 11.85
N ASN A 341 -5.08 3.62 12.50
CA ASN A 341 -5.87 4.04 13.66
C ASN A 341 -5.14 3.86 15.01
N HIS A 342 -3.89 3.39 15.00
CA HIS A 342 -3.06 3.19 16.19
C HIS A 342 -1.59 3.59 15.93
N LEU A 343 -0.83 3.77 17.02
CA LEU A 343 0.62 3.96 16.94
C LEU A 343 1.35 2.62 17.03
N THR A 344 2.20 2.32 16.05
CA THR A 344 3.02 1.10 16.03
C THR A 344 4.48 1.38 15.78
N SER A 345 5.32 0.51 16.33
CA SER A 345 6.78 0.61 16.37
C SER A 345 7.47 0.33 15.03
N SER A 346 6.79 -0.23 14.02
CA SER A 346 7.32 -0.41 12.67
C SER A 346 6.18 -0.64 11.68
N LEU A 347 6.09 0.20 10.66
CA LEU A 347 5.12 0.17 9.57
C LEU A 347 5.84 0.05 8.22
N VAL A 348 5.26 -0.70 7.28
CA VAL A 348 5.82 -1.03 5.96
C VAL A 348 4.76 -0.93 4.89
#